data_AF-A0AAW4KY18-F1
#
_entry.id   AF-A0AAW4KY18-F1
#
_cell.length_a   1.000
_cell.length_b   1.000
_cell.length_c   1.000
_cell.angle_alpha   90.00
_cell.angle_beta   90.00
_cell.angle_gamma   90.00
#
_symmetry.space_group_name_H-M   'P 1'
#
loop_
_entity.id
_entity.type
_entity.pdbx_description
1 polymer ?
#
loop_
_entity_poly.entity_id
_entity_poly.type
_entity_poly.pdbx_seq_one_letter_code
_entity_poly.pdbx_strand_id
1 'polypeptide(L)' 'MLNWMVSYKIELVDREIIRGTVAVPAVSREGAHQTVVALIRGHHDEKYSRPDVFSGFDPRDVDDISVVVLGPA' A
#
# COMPACT_ATOMS: atom_id res chain seq x y z
N MET A 1 15.65 8.34 -6.40
CA MET A 1 14.48 7.46 -6.20
C MET A 1 13.26 8.31 -6.51
N LEU A 2 12.34 7.85 -7.37
CA LEU A 2 11.15 8.61 -7.75
C LEU A 2 9.98 8.22 -6.85
N ASN A 3 9.07 9.15 -6.58
CA ASN A 3 7.80 8.83 -5.96
C ASN A 3 6.81 8.40 -7.03
N TRP A 4 6.02 7.37 -6.73
CA TRP A 4 4.96 6.84 -7.58
C TRP A 4 3.63 6.98 -6.88
N MET A 5 2.63 7.51 -7.58
CA MET A 5 1.27 7.56 -7.11
C MET A 5 0.60 6.20 -7.34
N VAL A 6 0.04 5.63 -6.28
CA VAL A 6 -0.57 4.30 -6.29
C VAL A 6 -1.95 4.37 -5.68
N SER A 7 -2.95 3.88 -6.40
CA SER A 7 -4.31 3.66 -5.91
C SER A 7 -4.42 2.26 -5.31
N TYR A 8 -5.14 2.13 -4.20
CA TYR A 8 -5.37 0.85 -3.52
C TYR A 8 -6.84 0.69 -3.10
N LYS A 9 -7.27 -0.57 -3.05
CA LYS A 9 -8.48 -1.05 -2.36
C LYS A 9 -8.06 -2.25 -1.50
N ILE A 10 -8.45 -2.24 -0.24
CA ILE A 10 -8.21 -3.28 0.76
C ILE A 10 -9.59 -3.76 1.21
N GLU A 11 -9.78 -5.06 1.22
CA GLU A 11 -10.97 -5.71 1.77
C GLU A 11 -10.56 -6.46 3.04
N LEU A 12 -11.21 -6.13 4.15
CA LEU A 12 -10.96 -6.77 5.44
C LEU A 12 -11.87 -8.00 5.61
N VAL A 13 -11.50 -8.90 6.53
CA VAL A 13 -12.24 -10.14 6.82
C VAL A 13 -13.68 -9.87 7.29
N ASP A 14 -13.93 -8.72 7.92
CA ASP A 14 -15.28 -8.27 8.33
C ASP A 14 -16.09 -7.61 7.20
N ARG A 15 -15.54 -7.60 5.98
CA ARG A 15 -16.07 -6.97 4.76
C ARG A 15 -15.99 -5.44 4.72
N GLU A 16 -15.28 -4.81 5.66
CA GLU A 16 -14.95 -3.39 5.53
C GLU A 16 -14.02 -3.16 4.33
N ILE A 17 -14.23 -2.05 3.62
CA ILE A 17 -13.43 -1.67 2.45
C ILE A 17 -12.70 -0.35 2.72
N ILE A 18 -11.38 -0.38 2.67
CA ILE A 18 -10.50 0.79 2.78
C ILE A 18 -9.91 1.08 1.41
N ARG A 19 -9.97 2.32 0.93
CA ARG A 19 -9.46 2.72 -0.38
C ARG A 19 -8.89 4.13 -0.37
N GLY A 20 -7.94 4.37 -1.26
CA GLY A 20 -7.34 5.69 -1.41
C GLY A 20 -6.17 5.68 -2.37
N THR A 21 -5.38 6.76 -2.30
CA THR A 21 -4.13 6.89 -3.04
C THR A 21 -2.99 7.19 -2.09
N VAL A 22 -1.79 6.73 -2.42
CA VAL A 22 -0.57 6.98 -1.66
C VAL A 22 0.61 7.19 -2.61
N ALA A 23 1.50 8.10 -2.26
CA ALA A 23 2.79 8.24 -2.93
C ALA A 23 3.82 7.35 -2.23
N VAL A 24 4.51 6.49 -2.98
CA VAL A 24 5.58 5.63 -2.45
C VAL A 24 6.89 5.81 -3.23
N PRO A 25 8.04 5.83 -2.55
CA PRO A 25 9.32 5.85 -3.22
C PRO A 25 9.62 4.47 -3.85
N ALA A 26 9.95 4.45 -5.14
CA ALA A 26 10.36 3.23 -5.83
C ALA A 26 11.28 3.52 -7.03
N VAL A 27 12.04 2.51 -7.45
CA VAL A 27 12.91 2.58 -8.63
C VAL A 27 12.17 2.20 -9.93
N SER A 28 10.99 1.58 -9.82
CA SER A 28 10.18 1.14 -10.96
C SER A 28 8.69 1.08 -10.60
N ARG A 29 7.83 0.98 -11.62
CA ARG A 29 6.39 0.77 -11.47
C ARG A 29 6.07 -0.50 -10.66
N GLU A 30 6.75 -1.60 -10.97
CA GLU A 30 6.59 -2.87 -10.26
C GLU A 30 7.06 -2.77 -8.80
N GLY A 31 8.17 -2.07 -8.56
CA GLY A 31 8.65 -1.79 -7.22
C GLY A 31 7.62 -0.98 -6.41
N ALA A 32 6.97 0.02 -7.02
CA ALA A 32 5.91 0.78 -6.34
C ALA A 32 4.71 -0.10 -5.94
N HIS A 33 4.30 -1.01 -6.83
CA HIS A 33 3.24 -1.98 -6.54
C HIS A 33 3.62 -2.89 -5.36
N GLN A 34 4.81 -3.50 -5.42
CA GLN A 34 5.31 -4.40 -4.36
C GLN A 34 5.45 -3.68 -3.03
N THR A 35 5.95 -2.44 -3.02
CA THR A 35 6.06 -1.62 -1.80
C THR A 35 4.70 -1.40 -1.16
N VAL A 36 3.66 -1.01 -1.91
CA VAL A 36 2.33 -0.79 -1.33
C VAL A 36 1.74 -2.08 -0.74
N VAL A 37 1.85 -3.21 -1.45
CA VAL A 37 1.39 -4.50 -0.93
C VAL A 37 2.12 -4.89 0.36
N ALA A 38 3.44 -4.71 0.41
CA ALA A 38 4.25 -4.97 1.59
C ALA A 38 3.82 -4.12 2.78
N LEU A 39 3.61 -2.80 2.56
CA LEU A 39 3.16 -1.87 3.60
C LEU A 39 1.76 -2.20 4.12
N ILE A 40 0.84 -2.62 3.26
CA ILE A 40 -0.51 -3.07 3.65
C ILE A 40 -0.42 -4.34 4.50
N ARG A 41 0.39 -5.33 4.07
CA ARG A 41 0.63 -6.59 4.78
C ARG A 41 1.52 -6.44 6.03
N GLY A 42 1.90 -5.22 6.40
CA GLY A 42 2.66 -4.95 7.63
C GLY A 42 4.15 -5.26 7.53
N HIS A 43 4.66 -5.63 6.35
CA HIS A 43 6.08 -5.70 6.08
C HIS A 43 6.64 -4.28 5.94
N HIS A 44 7.13 -3.73 7.05
CA HIS A 44 7.83 -2.46 7.09
C HIS A 44 9.25 -2.72 7.61
N ASP A 45 10.25 -2.56 6.76
CA ASP A 45 11.63 -2.46 7.22
C ASP A 45 11.90 -1.02 7.70
N GLU A 46 12.99 -0.82 8.45
CA GLU A 46 13.51 0.48 8.92
C GLU A 46 13.61 1.56 7.81
N LYS A 47 13.54 1.15 6.54
CA LYS A 47 13.71 1.98 5.36
C LYS A 47 12.46 2.78 4.96
N TYR A 48 11.25 2.34 5.37
CA TYR A 48 10.00 2.99 4.97
C TYR A 48 9.02 3.08 6.14
N SER A 49 8.70 4.29 6.58
CA SER A 49 7.62 4.52 7.54
C SER A 49 6.29 4.10 6.93
N ARG A 50 5.53 3.24 7.61
CA ARG A 50 4.18 2.84 7.18
C ARG A 50 3.28 4.09 7.17
N PRO A 51 2.71 4.48 6.02
CA PRO A 51 1.77 5.60 5.96
C PRO A 51 0.62 5.44 6.96
N ASP A 52 0.20 6.53 7.60
CA ASP A 52 -0.86 6.51 8.63
C ASP A 52 -2.13 5.80 8.17
N VAL A 53 -2.46 5.90 6.88
CA VAL A 53 -3.64 5.25 6.29
C VAL A 53 -3.60 3.72 6.37
N PHE A 54 -2.41 3.12 6.49
CA PHE A 54 -2.30 1.68 6.70
C PHE A 54 -2.23 1.32 8.19
N SER A 55 -2.02 2.28 9.10
CA SER A 55 -1.99 2.02 10.54
C SER A 55 -3.38 1.77 11.15
N GLY A 56 -4.45 2.06 10.42
CA GLY A 56 -5.84 1.94 10.87
C GLY A 56 -6.41 0.51 10.95
N PHE A 57 -5.66 -0.51 10.51
CA PHE A 57 -6.10 -1.91 10.52
C PHE A 57 -4.94 -2.87 10.83
N ASP A 58 -5.26 -4.05 11.38
CA ASP A 58 -4.29 -5.14 11.55
C ASP A 58 -4.04 -5.83 10.19
N PRO A 59 -2.79 -5.98 9.73
CA PRO A 59 -2.48 -6.70 8.50
C PRO A 59 -3.04 -8.13 8.40
N ARG A 60 -3.30 -8.78 9.54
CA ARG A 60 -3.88 -10.13 9.62
C ARG A 60 -5.37 -10.15 9.26
N ASP A 61 -6.03 -9.00 9.33
CA ASP A 61 -7.45 -8.85 8.99
C ASP A 61 -7.66 -8.55 7.50
N VAL A 62 -6.60 -8.54 6.68
CA VAL A 62 -6.69 -8.27 5.24
C VAL A 62 -7.01 -9.55 4.46
N ASP A 63 -8.18 -9.57 3.84
CA ASP A 63 -8.66 -10.65 2.96
C ASP A 63 -8.12 -10.48 1.54
N ASP A 64 -8.45 -9.35 0.88
CA ASP A 64 -8.04 -9.04 -0.49
C ASP A 64 -7.36 -7.66 -0.64
N ILE A 65 -6.46 -7.55 -1.63
CA ILE A 65 -5.73 -6.32 -1.96
C ILE A 65 -5.73 -6.12 -3.48
N SER A 66 -6.29 -4.99 -3.91
CA SER A 66 -6.22 -4.53 -5.29
C SER A 66 -5.39 -3.25 -5.38
N VAL A 67 -4.36 -3.23 -6.23
CA VAL A 67 -3.41 -2.10 -6.35
C VAL A 67 -3.22 -1.70 -7.81
N VAL A 68 -3.25 -0.39 -8.08
CA VAL A 68 -3.02 0.18 -9.42
C VAL A 68 -2.02 1.32 -9.33
N VAL A 69 -0.90 1.19 -10.02
CA VAL A 69 0.10 2.27 -10.12
C VAL A 69 -0.36 3.28 -11.18
N LEU A 70 -0.60 4.52 -10.76
CA LEU A 70 -1.14 5.59 -11.62
C LEU A 70 -0.03 6.25 -12.45
N GLY A 71 1.16 6.40 -11.89
CA GLY A 71 2.31 7.02 -12.55
C GLY A 71 3.27 7.66 -11.54
N PRO A 72 4.28 8.41 -12.01
CA PRO A 72 5.10 9.26 -11.15
C PRO A 72 4.23 10.27 -10.38
N ALA A 73 4.52 10.47 -9.11
CA ALA A 73 3.85 11.43 -8.22
C ALA A 73 4.50 12.82 -8.29
#